data_AF-A0AAV2R081-F1
#
_entry.id   AF-A0AAV2R081-F1
#
_cell.length_a   1.000
_cell.length_b   1.000
_cell.length_c   1.000
_cell.angle_alpha   90.00
_cell.angle_beta   90.00
_cell.angle_gamma   90.00
#
_symmetry.space_group_name_H-M   'P 1'
#
loop_
_entity.id
_entity.type
_entity.pdbx_description
1 polymer ?
#
loop_
_entity_poly.entity_id
_entity_poly.type
_entity_poly.pdbx_seq_one_letter_code
_entity_poly.pdbx_strand_id
1 'polypeptide(L)'
;MFLYIYLFYFVTALVKGDCPKLFTGIGENCYYFSVDNDEQHTWEQSREFCKNLGDLQEVTTDLAVFDFSGQTASEEDELMQAIAKREDVNAVINDRDVWIGAKINNEGGPFRWVQSNKELSYLYSHWHPDRPSTSSTITDCLTVWVYANKYNHAHKRGYFSDAPCNSARHFVCQVFE
;
A
#
# COMPACT_ATOMS: atom_id res chain seq x y z
N MET A 1 19.43 59.14 -10.65
CA MET A 1 19.95 58.00 -9.88
C MET A 1 18.76 57.31 -9.21
N PHE A 2 18.15 56.33 -9.89
CA PHE A 2 17.13 55.46 -9.30
C PHE A 2 17.42 54.04 -9.79
N LEU A 3 18.03 53.24 -8.93
CA LEU A 3 18.17 51.80 -9.14
C LEU A 3 16.85 51.14 -8.73
N TYR A 4 16.13 50.57 -9.69
CA TYR A 4 15.04 49.65 -9.42
C TYR A 4 15.63 48.25 -9.26
N ILE A 5 15.72 47.77 -8.01
CA ILE A 5 16.06 46.37 -7.70
C ILE A 5 14.78 45.55 -7.91
N TYR A 6 14.70 44.81 -9.01
CA TYR A 6 13.68 43.80 -9.22
C TYR A 6 13.99 42.58 -8.35
N LEU A 7 13.25 42.43 -7.25
CA LEU A 7 13.20 41.19 -6.48
C LEU A 7 12.48 40.12 -7.32
N PHE A 8 13.27 39.26 -7.97
CA PHE A 8 12.78 37.98 -8.50
C PHE A 8 12.46 37.06 -7.32
N TYR A 9 11.21 37.10 -6.86
CA TYR A 9 10.68 36.01 -6.05
C TYR A 9 10.55 34.79 -6.96
N PHE A 10 11.57 33.92 -6.99
CA PHE A 10 11.40 32.56 -7.46
C PHE A 10 10.46 31.87 -6.48
N VAL A 11 9.17 31.89 -6.80
CA VAL A 11 8.23 30.92 -6.25
C VAL A 11 8.64 29.60 -6.88
N THR A 12 9.50 28.84 -6.19
CA THR A 12 9.69 27.43 -6.50
C THR A 12 8.36 26.76 -6.18
N ALA A 13 7.48 26.69 -7.18
CA ALA A 13 6.43 25.68 -7.17
C ALA A 13 7.16 24.35 -7.03
N LEU A 14 6.89 23.63 -5.93
CA LEU A 14 7.31 22.24 -5.78
C LEU A 14 6.71 21.51 -6.98
N VAL A 15 7.56 21.17 -7.96
CA VAL A 15 7.13 20.36 -9.10
C VAL A 15 6.78 19.01 -8.50
N LYS A 16 5.48 18.74 -8.39
CA LYS A 16 4.99 17.40 -8.09
C LYS A 16 5.60 16.48 -9.16
N GLY A 17 6.52 15.60 -8.77
CA GLY A 17 7.07 14.61 -9.68
C GLY A 17 5.91 13.82 -10.27
N ASP A 18 5.82 13.76 -11.59
CA ASP A 18 4.83 12.89 -12.24
C ASP A 18 5.21 11.43 -11.93
N CYS A 19 4.23 10.60 -11.60
CA CYS A 19 4.48 9.19 -11.33
C CYS A 19 5.04 8.48 -12.58
N PRO A 20 5.91 7.47 -12.40
CA PRO A 20 6.35 6.63 -13.50
C PRO A 20 5.18 6.02 -14.25
N LYS A 21 5.41 5.66 -15.51
CA LYS A 21 4.36 5.03 -16.32
C LYS A 21 3.86 3.77 -15.61
N LEU A 22 2.54 3.53 -15.67
CA LEU A 22 1.81 2.46 -14.96
C LEU A 22 1.50 2.73 -13.48
N PHE A 23 2.09 3.75 -12.85
CA PHE A 23 1.80 4.13 -11.47
C PHE A 23 0.73 5.22 -11.41
N THR A 24 -0.15 5.10 -10.42
CA THR A 24 -1.17 6.10 -10.08
C THR A 24 -0.70 6.92 -8.88
N GLY A 25 -0.75 8.24 -9.00
CA GLY A 25 -0.41 9.14 -7.90
C GLY A 25 -1.53 9.25 -6.86
N ILE A 26 -1.17 9.08 -5.59
CA ILE A 26 -2.02 9.39 -4.43
C ILE A 26 -1.19 10.27 -3.50
N GLY A 27 -1.61 11.52 -3.34
CA GLY A 27 -0.80 12.54 -2.69
C GLY A 27 0.55 12.73 -3.39
N GLU A 28 1.66 12.58 -2.66
CA GLU A 28 3.04 12.63 -3.17
C GLU A 28 3.62 11.25 -3.52
N ASN A 29 2.83 10.18 -3.36
CA ASN A 29 3.29 8.81 -3.57
C ASN A 29 2.73 8.20 -4.86
N CYS A 30 3.43 7.20 -5.40
CA CYS A 30 3.07 6.53 -6.65
C CYS A 30 2.85 5.03 -6.43
N TYR A 31 1.71 4.52 -6.91
CA TYR A 31 1.28 3.15 -6.65
C TYR A 31 0.90 2.39 -7.92
N TYR A 32 1.32 1.13 -8.02
CA TYR A 32 0.82 0.19 -9.02
C TYR A 32 -0.19 -0.76 -8.37
N PHE A 33 -1.37 -0.87 -8.97
CA PHE A 33 -2.45 -1.74 -8.49
C PHE A 33 -2.59 -2.94 -9.44
N SER A 34 -2.12 -4.11 -9.00
CA SER A 34 -2.15 -5.35 -9.81
C SER A 34 -3.57 -5.80 -10.21
N VAL A 35 -4.57 -5.49 -9.39
CA VAL A 35 -6.00 -5.71 -9.68
C VAL A 35 -6.45 -5.05 -10.99
N ASP A 36 -5.83 -3.92 -11.40
CA ASP A 36 -6.15 -3.26 -12.67
C ASP A 36 -5.73 -4.13 -13.89
N ASN A 37 -4.93 -5.18 -13.67
CA ASN A 37 -4.48 -6.14 -14.67
C ASN A 37 -4.85 -7.60 -14.31
N ASP A 38 -5.65 -7.81 -13.26
CA ASP A 38 -5.97 -9.12 -12.68
C ASP A 38 -4.72 -10.00 -12.39
N GLU A 39 -3.65 -9.37 -11.92
CA GLU A 39 -2.38 -10.05 -11.63
C GLU A 39 -2.33 -10.50 -10.17
N GLN A 40 -2.16 -11.81 -9.95
CA GLN A 40 -2.20 -12.41 -8.61
C GLN A 40 -0.98 -13.27 -8.33
N HIS A 41 -0.38 -13.07 -7.17
CA HIS A 41 0.87 -13.69 -6.78
C HIS A 41 0.88 -14.06 -5.30
N THR A 42 1.77 -14.95 -4.90
CA THR A 42 2.14 -15.09 -3.48
C THR A 42 2.79 -13.81 -2.97
N TRP A 43 2.89 -13.62 -1.65
CA TRP A 43 3.48 -12.39 -1.11
C TRP A 43 4.93 -12.20 -1.58
N GLU A 44 5.76 -13.25 -1.54
CA GLU A 44 7.13 -13.22 -2.03
C GLU A 44 7.22 -12.88 -3.52
N GLN A 45 6.39 -13.51 -4.35
CA GLN A 45 6.35 -13.24 -5.79
C GLN A 45 5.85 -11.83 -6.10
N SER A 46 4.88 -11.32 -5.34
CA SER A 46 4.39 -9.95 -5.46
C SER A 46 5.49 -8.93 -5.18
N ARG A 47 6.29 -9.19 -4.13
CA ARG A 47 7.46 -8.38 -3.80
C ARG A 47 8.52 -8.40 -4.90
N GLU A 48 8.82 -9.56 -5.44
CA GLU A 48 9.75 -9.71 -6.56
C GLU A 48 9.24 -8.97 -7.81
N PHE A 49 7.95 -9.12 -8.13
CA PHE A 49 7.30 -8.40 -9.21
C PHE A 49 7.45 -6.89 -9.04
N CYS A 50 7.15 -6.35 -7.85
CA CYS A 50 7.26 -4.92 -7.59
C CYS A 50 8.68 -4.42 -7.87
N LYS A 51 9.71 -5.12 -7.41
CA LYS A 51 11.12 -4.75 -7.64
C LYS A 51 11.48 -4.79 -9.12
N ASN A 52 11.11 -5.87 -9.83
CA ASN A 52 11.34 -5.99 -11.27
C ASN A 52 10.63 -4.88 -12.06
N LEU A 53 9.44 -4.47 -11.63
CA LEU A 53 8.73 -3.33 -12.23
C LEU A 53 9.49 -2.01 -12.02
N GLY A 54 10.11 -1.83 -10.85
CA GLY A 54 10.96 -0.67 -10.57
C GLY A 54 12.20 -0.63 -11.44
N ASP A 55 12.90 -1.76 -11.57
CA ASP A 55 14.07 -1.90 -12.45
C ASP A 55 13.71 -1.53 -13.90
N LEU A 56 12.52 -1.91 -14.38
CA LEU A 56 12.02 -1.56 -15.71
C LEU A 56 11.63 -0.08 -15.86
N GLN A 57 11.26 0.59 -14.77
CA GLN A 57 10.88 2.01 -14.75
C GLN A 57 12.03 2.92 -14.27
N GLU A 58 13.21 2.35 -14.00
CA GLU A 58 14.37 3.04 -13.44
C GLU A 58 14.07 3.78 -12.11
N VAL A 59 13.22 3.17 -11.27
CA VAL A 59 12.85 3.69 -9.94
C VAL A 59 12.94 2.59 -8.88
N THR A 60 13.11 2.96 -7.61
CA THR A 60 13.07 1.98 -6.52
C THR A 60 11.63 1.67 -6.16
N THR A 61 11.27 0.39 -6.12
CA THR A 61 9.92 -0.07 -5.76
C THR A 61 9.96 -1.31 -4.88
N ASP A 62 8.94 -1.48 -4.06
CA ASP A 62 8.64 -2.69 -3.28
C ASP A 62 7.12 -2.72 -3.06
N LEU A 63 6.61 -3.69 -2.30
CA LEU A 63 5.21 -3.69 -1.86
C LEU A 63 4.89 -2.42 -1.07
N ALA A 64 3.68 -1.90 -1.25
CA ALA A 64 3.24 -0.65 -0.64
C ALA A 64 3.21 -0.72 0.90
N VAL A 65 3.65 0.36 1.54
CA VAL A 65 3.68 0.47 3.01
C VAL A 65 2.80 1.62 3.48
N PHE A 66 2.41 1.58 4.75
CA PHE A 66 1.64 2.64 5.42
C PHE A 66 2.49 3.28 6.54
N ASP A 67 3.80 3.35 6.35
CA ASP A 67 4.73 4.00 7.28
C ASP A 67 5.79 4.84 6.55
N PHE A 68 5.52 5.18 5.29
CA PHE A 68 6.46 5.92 4.46
C PHE A 68 6.64 7.35 4.98
N SER A 69 7.90 7.79 5.05
CA SER A 69 8.22 9.12 5.56
C SER A 69 7.65 10.20 4.65
N GLY A 70 6.87 11.11 5.20
CA GLY A 70 6.20 12.18 4.44
C GLY A 70 4.75 11.86 4.08
N GLN A 71 4.32 10.60 4.20
CA GLN A 71 2.92 10.23 4.03
C GLN A 71 2.08 10.72 5.22
N THR A 72 0.96 11.35 4.90
CA THR A 72 -0.05 11.82 5.85
C THR A 72 -1.11 10.75 6.08
N ALA A 73 -1.80 10.83 7.23
CA ALA A 73 -2.94 9.94 7.52
C ALA A 73 -4.04 10.03 6.45
N SER A 74 -4.23 11.20 5.81
CA SER A 74 -5.14 11.34 4.68
C SER A 74 -4.70 10.55 3.45
N GLU A 75 -3.40 10.52 3.14
CA GLU A 75 -2.89 9.75 2.00
C GLU A 75 -2.94 8.24 2.25
N GLU A 76 -2.72 7.80 3.50
CA GLU A 76 -2.95 6.42 3.94
C GLU A 76 -4.43 6.02 3.77
N ASP A 77 -5.36 6.88 4.19
CA ASP A 77 -6.79 6.67 4.00
C ASP A 77 -7.19 6.64 2.51
N GLU A 78 -6.61 7.52 1.70
CA GLU A 78 -6.83 7.53 0.25
C GLU A 78 -6.29 6.26 -0.42
N LEU A 79 -5.11 5.78 -0.03
CA LEU A 79 -4.57 4.50 -0.49
C LEU A 79 -5.49 3.34 -0.09
N MET A 80 -5.92 3.29 1.16
CA MET A 80 -6.85 2.27 1.66
C MET A 80 -8.15 2.25 0.84
N GLN A 81 -8.72 3.43 0.55
CA GLN A 81 -9.91 3.55 -0.28
C GLN A 81 -9.65 3.17 -1.74
N ALA A 82 -8.48 3.51 -2.28
CA ALA A 82 -8.09 3.19 -3.65
C ALA A 82 -7.97 1.67 -3.85
N ILE A 83 -7.46 0.95 -2.87
CA ILE A 83 -7.44 -0.52 -2.83
C ILE A 83 -8.88 -1.04 -2.78
N ALA A 84 -9.65 -0.63 -1.76
CA ALA A 84 -10.99 -1.13 -1.54
C ALA A 84 -11.93 -0.93 -2.74
N LYS A 85 -11.81 0.19 -3.46
CA LYS A 85 -12.64 0.51 -4.63
C LYS A 85 -12.39 -0.43 -5.81
N ARG A 86 -11.16 -0.88 -6.03
CA ARG A 86 -10.76 -1.69 -7.19
C ARG A 86 -11.21 -3.15 -7.07
N GLU A 87 -11.25 -3.69 -5.86
CA GLU A 87 -11.64 -5.09 -5.64
C GLU A 87 -13.09 -5.38 -6.05
N ASP A 88 -13.32 -6.55 -6.66
CA ASP A 88 -14.65 -7.02 -7.02
C ASP A 88 -15.43 -7.44 -5.77
N VAL A 89 -16.56 -6.79 -5.54
CA VAL A 89 -17.45 -7.09 -4.41
C VAL A 89 -18.16 -8.43 -4.55
N ASN A 90 -18.23 -8.97 -5.77
CA ASN A 90 -18.83 -10.26 -6.07
C ASN A 90 -17.83 -11.42 -5.97
N ALA A 91 -16.53 -11.14 -5.83
CA ALA A 91 -15.55 -12.15 -5.54
C ALA A 91 -15.82 -12.80 -4.17
N VAL A 92 -15.38 -14.05 -4.01
CA VAL A 92 -15.44 -14.75 -2.72
C VAL A 92 -14.74 -13.88 -1.67
N ILE A 93 -15.34 -13.72 -0.48
CA ILE A 93 -14.87 -12.77 0.54
C ILE A 93 -13.37 -12.94 0.88
N ASN A 94 -12.86 -14.18 0.80
CA ASN A 94 -11.47 -14.53 1.09
C ASN A 94 -10.51 -14.24 -0.07
N ASP A 95 -11.02 -13.92 -1.26
CA ASP A 95 -10.23 -13.60 -2.47
C ASP A 95 -10.06 -12.09 -2.65
N ARG A 96 -10.65 -11.27 -1.77
CA ARG A 96 -10.59 -9.79 -1.82
C ARG A 96 -9.49 -9.19 -0.93
N ASP A 97 -8.52 -10.00 -0.57
CA ASP A 97 -7.36 -9.55 0.20
C ASP A 97 -6.29 -9.09 -0.77
N VAL A 98 -5.68 -7.93 -0.49
CA VAL A 98 -4.61 -7.38 -1.32
C VAL A 98 -3.31 -7.33 -0.53
N TRP A 99 -2.22 -7.91 -1.04
CA TRP A 99 -0.93 -7.88 -0.36
C TRP A 99 -0.38 -6.46 -0.25
N ILE A 100 0.15 -6.17 0.95
CA ILE A 100 0.93 -4.96 1.24
C ILE A 100 2.24 -5.34 1.94
N GLY A 101 3.14 -4.37 2.02
CA GLY A 101 4.55 -4.55 2.34
C GLY A 101 4.87 -4.73 3.82
N ALA A 102 4.19 -5.64 4.52
CA ALA A 102 4.62 -6.09 5.84
C ALA A 102 4.48 -7.60 6.02
N LYS A 103 5.37 -8.17 6.83
CA LYS A 103 5.28 -9.57 7.26
C LYS A 103 5.84 -9.77 8.65
N ILE A 104 5.51 -10.90 9.25
CA ILE A 104 6.14 -11.38 10.47
C ILE A 104 7.50 -12.01 10.13
N ASN A 105 8.59 -11.53 10.75
CA ASN A 105 9.94 -12.03 10.47
C ASN A 105 10.38 -13.21 11.36
N ASN A 106 9.75 -13.39 12.52
CA ASN A 106 10.00 -14.50 13.45
C ASN A 106 8.66 -15.02 13.94
N GLU A 107 8.49 -16.34 14.06
CA GLU A 107 7.24 -16.94 14.59
C GLU A 107 6.80 -16.23 15.88
N GLY A 108 5.58 -15.68 15.89
CA GLY A 108 5.00 -14.96 17.03
C GLY A 108 5.52 -13.52 17.24
N GLY A 109 6.34 -12.98 16.34
CA GLY A 109 6.79 -11.59 16.35
C GLY A 109 5.81 -10.61 15.69
N PRO A 110 6.04 -9.30 15.81
CA PRO A 110 5.19 -8.30 15.18
C PRO A 110 5.44 -8.19 13.67
N PHE A 111 4.45 -7.67 12.95
CA PHE A 111 4.60 -7.27 11.55
C PHE A 111 5.65 -6.18 11.41
N ARG A 112 6.46 -6.28 10.36
CA ARG A 112 7.48 -5.28 10.01
C ARG A 112 7.37 -4.87 8.56
N TRP A 113 7.42 -3.56 8.32
CA TRP A 113 7.36 -2.98 6.99
C TRP A 113 8.63 -3.31 6.18
N VAL A 114 8.47 -3.66 4.91
CA VAL A 114 9.57 -4.16 4.05
C VAL A 114 10.64 -3.10 3.74
N GLN A 115 10.28 -1.81 3.80
CA GLN A 115 11.17 -0.69 3.50
C GLN A 115 11.92 -0.23 4.76
N SER A 116 11.18 0.11 5.81
CA SER A 116 11.74 0.77 6.99
C SER A 116 12.22 -0.22 8.05
N ASN A 117 11.78 -1.48 7.96
CA ASN A 117 11.87 -2.50 8.99
C ASN A 117 11.24 -2.07 10.34
N LYS A 118 10.45 -0.98 10.37
CA LYS A 118 9.72 -0.56 11.57
C LYS A 118 8.62 -1.55 11.87
N GLU A 119 8.37 -1.71 13.16
CA GLU A 119 7.27 -2.50 13.68
C GLU A 119 5.93 -1.81 13.41
N LEU A 120 4.99 -2.54 12.82
CA LEU A 120 3.61 -2.10 12.69
C LEU A 120 2.93 -2.17 14.06
N SER A 121 2.51 -1.01 14.56
CA SER A 121 1.82 -0.93 15.84
C SER A 121 0.47 -1.64 15.83
N TYR A 122 0.18 -2.36 16.90
CA TYR A 122 -1.15 -2.91 17.20
C TYR A 122 -2.23 -1.84 17.40
N LEU A 123 -1.83 -0.58 17.64
CA LEU A 123 -2.75 0.56 17.85
C LEU A 123 -3.11 1.29 16.56
N TYR A 124 -2.64 0.80 15.42
CA TYR A 124 -2.88 1.43 14.13
C TYR A 124 -4.37 1.38 13.75
N SER A 125 -4.96 2.50 13.35
CA SER A 125 -6.42 2.62 13.18
C SER A 125 -7.03 1.80 12.05
N HIS A 126 -6.18 1.30 11.15
CA HIS A 126 -6.59 0.53 9.98
C HIS A 126 -6.76 -0.96 10.25
N TRP A 127 -6.40 -1.47 11.43
CA TRP A 127 -6.71 -2.85 11.80
C TRP A 127 -8.21 -3.14 11.72
N HIS A 128 -8.57 -4.33 11.24
CA HIS A 128 -9.94 -4.83 11.37
C HIS A 128 -10.30 -4.88 12.88
N PRO A 129 -11.55 -4.60 13.31
CA PRO A 129 -11.91 -4.57 14.73
C PRO A 129 -11.55 -5.84 15.52
N ASP A 130 -11.51 -6.99 14.86
CA ASP A 130 -11.12 -8.28 15.44
C ASP A 130 -9.64 -8.63 15.23
N ARG A 131 -8.84 -7.68 14.75
CA ARG A 131 -7.44 -7.88 14.35
C ARG A 131 -6.51 -6.83 14.97
N PRO A 132 -5.22 -7.16 15.08
CA PRO A 132 -4.62 -8.48 14.83
C PRO A 132 -5.05 -9.48 15.90
N SER A 133 -5.31 -10.73 15.49
CA SER A 133 -5.71 -11.78 16.45
C SER A 133 -4.47 -12.36 17.13
N THR A 134 -4.57 -12.67 18.42
CA THR A 134 -3.44 -13.13 19.23
C THR A 134 -3.12 -14.63 19.06
N SER A 135 -3.67 -15.31 18.04
CA SER A 135 -3.41 -16.75 17.83
C SER A 135 -2.00 -16.96 17.26
N SER A 136 -1.06 -17.17 18.18
CA SER A 136 0.39 -17.24 18.03
C SER A 136 0.92 -18.47 17.26
N THR A 137 0.35 -18.82 16.10
CA THR A 137 0.83 -20.01 15.34
C THR A 137 1.05 -19.80 13.84
N ILE A 138 0.87 -18.59 13.31
CA ILE A 138 0.96 -18.40 11.85
C ILE A 138 1.96 -17.29 11.53
N THR A 139 2.92 -17.63 10.66
CA THR A 139 3.83 -16.72 9.97
C THR A 139 3.03 -16.00 8.88
N ASP A 140 2.39 -14.89 9.22
CA ASP A 140 1.49 -14.22 8.27
C ASP A 140 2.14 -13.06 7.53
N CYS A 141 1.60 -12.83 6.34
CA CYS A 141 1.84 -11.69 5.49
C CYS A 141 0.66 -10.72 5.60
N LEU A 142 0.94 -9.42 5.53
CA LEU A 142 -0.08 -8.39 5.75
C LEU A 142 -0.88 -8.15 4.46
N THR A 143 -2.20 -8.16 4.60
CA THR A 143 -3.14 -7.79 3.55
C THR A 143 -3.94 -6.56 3.94
N VAL A 144 -4.49 -5.90 2.93
CA VAL A 144 -5.72 -5.13 3.05
C VAL A 144 -6.88 -6.06 2.72
N TRP A 145 -7.65 -6.44 3.73
CA TRP A 145 -8.91 -7.16 3.57
C TRP A 145 -10.03 -6.17 3.21
N VAL A 146 -10.61 -6.34 2.02
CA VAL A 146 -11.72 -5.50 1.59
C VAL A 146 -13.04 -6.10 2.07
N TYR A 147 -13.62 -5.48 3.09
CA TYR A 147 -14.95 -5.80 3.56
C TYR A 147 -16.00 -5.03 2.75
N ALA A 148 -16.87 -5.76 2.07
CA ALA A 148 -18.08 -5.23 1.47
C ALA A 148 -19.30 -6.00 2.01
N ASN A 149 -20.30 -5.27 2.48
CA ASN A 149 -21.57 -5.87 2.87
C ASN A 149 -22.33 -6.33 1.62
N LYS A 150 -22.73 -7.61 1.57
CA LYS A 150 -23.52 -8.20 0.47
C LYS A 150 -24.81 -7.42 0.15
N TYR A 151 -25.34 -6.67 1.11
CA TYR A 151 -26.57 -5.88 0.96
C TYR A 151 -26.32 -4.38 0.75
N ASN A 152 -25.08 -3.91 0.91
CA ASN A 152 -24.73 -2.51 0.69
C ASN A 152 -23.30 -2.40 0.11
N HIS A 153 -23.23 -2.49 -1.22
CA HIS A 153 -22.00 -2.37 -2.00
C HIS A 153 -21.41 -0.94 -2.00
N ALA A 154 -22.10 0.06 -1.43
CA ALA A 154 -21.67 1.46 -1.45
C ALA A 154 -20.61 1.79 -0.38
N HIS A 155 -20.42 0.93 0.63
CA HIS A 155 -19.45 1.14 1.71
C HIS A 155 -18.39 0.04 1.71
N LYS A 156 -17.54 0.02 0.68
CA LYS A 156 -16.32 -0.79 0.69
C LYS A 156 -15.33 -0.16 1.67
N ARG A 157 -14.81 -0.95 2.61
CA ARG A 157 -13.76 -0.52 3.53
C ARG A 157 -12.65 -1.55 3.56
N GLY A 158 -11.41 -1.08 3.42
CA GLY A 158 -10.21 -1.88 3.63
C GLY A 158 -9.83 -1.89 5.11
N TYR A 159 -9.28 -3.02 5.54
CA TYR A 159 -8.72 -3.20 6.87
C TYR A 159 -7.43 -4.00 6.78
N PHE A 160 -6.47 -3.73 7.66
CA PHE A 160 -5.34 -4.63 7.81
C PHE A 160 -5.79 -5.97 8.37
N SER A 161 -5.31 -7.03 7.73
CA SER A 161 -5.50 -8.41 8.15
C SER A 161 -4.25 -9.23 7.87
N ASP A 162 -4.12 -10.32 8.59
CA ASP A 162 -3.17 -11.39 8.33
C ASP A 162 -3.74 -12.38 7.29
N ALA A 163 -2.86 -12.94 6.45
CA ALA A 163 -3.17 -14.07 5.57
C ALA A 163 -1.94 -14.95 5.28
N PRO A 164 -2.14 -16.24 4.89
CA PRO A 164 -1.05 -17.13 4.52
C PRO A 164 -0.29 -16.62 3.29
N CYS A 165 1.01 -16.37 3.44
CA CYS A 165 1.88 -15.77 2.42
C CYS A 165 1.89 -16.51 1.07
N ASN A 166 1.61 -17.81 1.07
CA ASN A 166 1.58 -18.67 -0.12
C ASN A 166 0.28 -18.61 -0.92
N SER A 167 -0.70 -17.79 -0.51
CA SER A 167 -1.93 -17.58 -1.26
C SER A 167 -1.70 -16.63 -2.43
N ALA A 168 -2.21 -16.98 -3.61
CA ALA A 168 -2.22 -16.04 -4.74
C ALA A 168 -3.26 -14.94 -4.45
N ARG A 169 -2.82 -13.68 -4.51
CA ARG A 169 -3.67 -12.51 -4.31
C ARG A 169 -3.20 -11.34 -5.16
N HIS A 170 -4.08 -10.38 -5.43
CA HIS A 170 -3.65 -9.08 -5.91
C HIS A 170 -2.76 -8.42 -4.84
N PHE A 171 -1.94 -7.47 -5.28
CA PHE A 171 -0.95 -6.73 -4.51
C PHE A 171 -0.82 -5.27 -4.98
N VAL A 172 -0.22 -4.42 -4.13
CA VAL A 172 0.10 -3.03 -4.48
C VAL A 172 1.60 -2.80 -4.39
N CYS A 173 2.20 -2.22 -5.42
CA CYS A 173 3.57 -1.73 -5.37
C CYS A 173 3.59 -0.23 -5.09
N GLN A 174 4.65 0.25 -4.44
CA GLN A 174 4.92 1.66 -4.19
C GLN A 174 6.31 2.04 -4.70
N VAL A 175 6.42 3.25 -5.23
CA VAL A 175 7.71 3.88 -5.55
C VAL A 175 8.30 4.49 -4.28
N PHE A 176 9.59 4.28 -4.07
CA PHE A 176 10.38 4.84 -2.99
C PHE A 176 11.48 5.72 -3.59
N GLU A 177 11.59 6.96 -3.11
CA GLU A 177 12.65 7.91 -3.45
C GLU A 177 13.74 7.96 -2.37
#